data_AF-A0A1F9F6S4-F1
#
_entry.id   AF-A0A1F9F6S4-F1
#
_cell.length_a   1.000
_cell.length_b   1.000
_cell.length_c   1.000
_cell.angle_alpha   90.00
_cell.angle_beta   90.00
_cell.angle_gamma   90.00
#
_symmetry.space_group_name_H-M   'P 1'
#
loop_
_entity.id
_entity.type
_entity.pdbx_description
1 polymer ?
#
loop_
_entity_poly.entity_id
_entity_poly.type
_entity_poly.pdbx_seq_one_letter_code
_entity_poly.pdbx_strand_id
1 'polypeptide(L)'
;MKKYLTLFLILGMFNFNLFATESETSIQSDTDCQICVGDRVIESYFQYGPHRPCIGTVQMVSTNGKAQVKFDDLEHFYTLDVQYLSKSVSCADNICVGDRFIESYFCENCYQGTVGMIFKNGLSRVILDNRIDHPFIIPVNKLSKEVSCFDGFCKKDSVMAEYFGNYIPGTIERVFSNRQAEVMMQGYKASRIMAIKNLSKCSDCYQR
;
A
#
# COMPACT_ATOMS: atom_id res chain seq x y z
N MET A 1 -63.88 -46.35 -2.23
CA MET A 1 -62.98 -47.39 -1.70
C MET A 1 -61.92 -46.72 -0.82
N LYS A 2 -62.02 -46.87 0.51
CA LYS A 2 -61.00 -47.39 1.46
C LYS A 2 -59.61 -46.71 1.35
N LYS A 3 -59.24 -45.85 2.34
CA LYS A 3 -58.32 -46.11 3.49
C LYS A 3 -56.94 -46.66 3.04
N TYR A 4 -55.79 -46.09 3.40
CA TYR A 4 -55.27 -46.00 4.76
C TYR A 4 -54.16 -44.94 4.92
N LEU A 5 -54.21 -44.32 6.10
CA LEU A 5 -53.19 -43.54 6.78
C LEU A 5 -52.14 -44.50 7.37
N THR A 6 -50.84 -44.24 7.17
CA THR A 6 -49.78 -44.93 7.93
C THR A 6 -48.88 -43.87 8.57
N LEU A 7 -49.06 -43.76 9.88
CA LEU A 7 -48.31 -42.95 10.82
C LEU A 7 -47.09 -43.77 11.28
N PHE A 8 -45.87 -43.25 11.12
CA PHE A 8 -44.70 -43.79 11.82
C PHE A 8 -44.16 -42.75 12.80
N LEU A 9 -44.40 -43.03 14.08
CA LEU A 9 -43.74 -42.40 15.22
C LEU A 9 -42.32 -42.97 15.35
N ILE A 10 -41.31 -42.12 15.36
CA ILE A 10 -39.97 -42.45 15.87
C ILE A 10 -39.68 -41.49 17.02
N LEU A 11 -39.84 -42.01 18.24
CA LEU A 11 -39.35 -41.43 19.49
C LEU A 11 -37.84 -41.69 19.57
N GLY A 12 -37.03 -40.71 19.16
CA GLY A 12 -35.60 -40.67 19.40
C GLY A 12 -35.30 -39.91 20.70
N MET A 13 -34.89 -40.63 21.74
CA MET A 13 -34.43 -40.08 23.02
C MET A 13 -33.14 -39.29 22.79
N PHE A 14 -33.19 -37.97 22.95
CA PHE A 14 -32.00 -37.12 22.99
C PHE A 14 -31.50 -37.05 24.44
N ASN A 15 -30.36 -37.71 24.70
CA ASN A 15 -29.58 -37.50 25.91
C ASN A 15 -28.90 -36.12 25.83
N PHE A 16 -29.25 -35.22 26.75
CA PHE A 16 -28.51 -33.98 27.00
C PHE A 16 -27.21 -34.32 27.73
N ASN A 17 -26.09 -34.36 27.00
CA ASN A 17 -24.76 -34.22 27.61
C ASN A 17 -24.40 -32.73 27.60
N LEU A 18 -24.49 -32.12 28.78
CA LEU A 18 -24.08 -30.76 29.06
C LEU A 18 -22.54 -30.72 29.15
N PHE A 19 -21.86 -30.57 28.01
CA PHE A 19 -20.43 -30.23 28.01
C PHE A 19 -20.28 -28.71 28.13
N ALA A 20 -19.95 -28.26 29.34
CA ALA A 20 -19.40 -26.93 29.56
C ALA A 20 -18.00 -26.89 28.92
N THR A 21 -17.91 -26.40 27.69
CA THR A 21 -16.65 -25.95 27.11
C THR A 21 -16.33 -24.59 27.70
N GLU A 22 -15.49 -24.58 28.74
CA GLU A 22 -14.72 -23.40 29.10
C GLU A 22 -13.84 -23.06 27.90
N SER A 23 -14.33 -22.12 27.09
CA SER A 23 -13.51 -21.44 26.09
C SER A 23 -12.56 -20.56 26.86
N GLU A 24 -11.39 -21.09 27.18
CA GLU A 24 -10.21 -20.27 27.44
C GLU A 24 -9.93 -19.50 26.15
N THR A 25 -10.52 -18.31 26.05
CA THR A 25 -10.04 -17.28 25.14
C THR A 25 -8.63 -16.95 25.60
N SER A 26 -7.64 -17.66 25.07
CA SER A 26 -6.27 -17.18 25.06
C SER A 26 -6.32 -15.85 24.33
N ILE A 27 -6.34 -14.75 25.09
CA ILE A 27 -5.98 -13.44 24.58
C ILE A 27 -4.52 -13.63 24.19
N GLN A 28 -4.32 -14.01 22.95
CA GLN A 28 -3.03 -13.97 22.29
C GLN A 28 -2.74 -12.48 22.18
N SER A 29 -2.23 -11.94 23.27
CA SER A 29 -1.66 -10.61 23.38
C SER A 29 -0.61 -10.57 22.29
N ASP A 30 -0.95 -9.87 21.21
CA ASP A 30 -0.09 -9.56 20.09
C ASP A 30 1.06 -8.67 20.61
N THR A 31 2.00 -9.29 21.34
CA THR A 31 3.14 -8.66 22.00
C THR A 31 4.23 -8.24 21.01
N ASP A 32 3.86 -7.88 19.77
CA ASP A 32 4.83 -7.64 18.68
C ASP A 32 4.64 -6.28 17.98
N CYS A 33 4.24 -5.26 18.75
CA CYS A 33 4.28 -3.86 18.33
C CYS A 33 4.80 -2.93 19.43
N GLN A 34 5.80 -3.35 20.21
CA GLN A 34 6.38 -2.43 21.20
C GLN A 34 7.23 -1.37 20.48
N ILE A 35 6.89 -0.09 20.71
CA ILE A 35 7.77 1.04 20.39
C ILE A 35 8.97 0.98 21.34
N CYS A 36 10.17 0.93 20.78
CA CYS A 36 11.43 0.84 21.51
C CYS A 36 12.30 2.07 21.29
N VAL A 37 13.26 2.30 22.19
CA VAL A 37 14.31 3.31 22.00
C VAL A 37 15.11 2.99 20.73
N GLY A 38 15.36 4.02 19.93
CA GLY A 38 16.02 3.92 18.62
C GLY A 38 15.05 3.71 17.45
N ASP A 39 13.78 3.38 17.70
CA ASP A 39 12.81 3.20 16.62
C ASP A 39 12.55 4.50 15.85
N ARG A 40 12.47 4.38 14.53
CA ARG A 40 11.94 5.42 13.65
C ARG A 40 10.42 5.37 13.68
N VAL A 41 9.79 6.49 14.00
CA VAL A 41 8.34 6.60 14.17
C VAL A 41 7.80 7.80 13.41
N ILE A 42 6.52 7.73 13.05
CA ILE A 42 5.71 8.85 12.58
C ILE A 42 4.62 9.12 13.61
N GLU A 43 4.34 10.40 13.85
CA GLU A 43 3.19 10.79 14.65
C GLU A 43 1.88 10.52 13.88
N SER A 44 0.98 9.75 14.48
CA SER A 44 -0.30 9.34 13.89
C SER A 44 -1.47 10.25 14.28
N TYR A 45 -1.30 11.11 15.29
CA TYR A 45 -2.40 11.89 15.87
C TYR A 45 -2.16 13.40 15.76
N PHE A 46 -3.06 14.06 15.03
CA PHE A 46 -3.09 15.52 14.86
C PHE A 46 -4.03 16.13 15.89
N GLN A 47 -3.54 16.45 17.09
CA GLN A 47 -4.38 17.18 18.06
C GLN A 47 -4.36 18.70 17.88
N TYR A 48 -3.42 19.26 17.11
CA TYR A 48 -3.27 20.70 16.98
C TYR A 48 -2.95 21.13 15.54
N GLY A 49 -3.95 21.60 14.80
CA GLY A 49 -3.78 22.44 13.60
C GLY A 49 -3.32 21.75 12.30
N PRO A 50 -3.06 22.54 11.24
CA PRO A 50 -2.74 22.07 9.88
C PRO A 50 -1.29 21.54 9.74
N HIS A 51 -0.69 21.08 10.83
CA HIS A 51 0.68 20.60 10.82
C HIS A 51 0.81 19.28 10.04
N ARG A 52 1.98 19.02 9.48
CA ARG A 52 2.28 17.83 8.68
C ARG A 52 2.76 16.70 9.59
N PRO A 53 2.61 15.42 9.20
CA PRO A 53 3.09 14.31 10.02
C PRO A 53 4.60 14.43 10.21
N CYS A 54 5.07 14.40 11.46
CA CYS A 54 6.49 14.49 11.79
C CYS A 54 7.09 13.09 11.95
N ILE A 55 8.28 12.90 11.39
CA ILE A 55 9.05 11.66 11.54
C ILE A 55 10.20 11.92 12.51
N GLY A 56 10.44 10.98 13.42
CA GLY A 56 11.47 11.12 14.44
C GLY A 56 12.03 9.80 14.92
N THR A 57 12.98 9.90 15.85
CA THR A 57 13.59 8.77 16.54
C THR A 57 13.18 8.77 18.01
N VAL A 58 12.72 7.63 18.50
CA VAL A 58 12.42 7.43 19.93
C VAL A 58 13.70 7.43 20.75
N GLN A 59 13.76 8.26 21.78
CA GLN A 59 14.93 8.42 22.65
C GLN A 59 14.73 7.75 24.01
N MET A 60 13.48 7.71 24.48
CA MET A 60 13.12 7.13 25.76
C MET A 60 11.69 6.60 25.69
N VAL A 61 11.42 5.50 26.38
CA VAL A 61 10.07 4.94 26.56
C VAL A 61 9.88 4.69 28.04
N SER A 62 8.81 5.22 28.62
CA SER A 62 8.48 5.06 30.04
C SER A 62 7.40 4.00 30.24
N THR A 63 7.38 3.42 31.43
CA THR A 63 6.45 2.34 31.81
C THR A 63 4.98 2.77 31.84
N ASN A 64 4.70 4.08 31.89
CA ASN A 64 3.36 4.64 31.81
C ASN A 64 2.86 4.86 30.36
N GLY A 65 3.53 4.27 29.36
CA GLY A 65 3.07 4.32 27.96
C GLY A 65 3.38 5.63 27.24
N LYS A 66 4.35 6.42 27.74
CA LYS A 66 4.83 7.62 27.05
C LYS A 66 6.20 7.38 26.41
N ALA A 67 6.47 8.09 25.33
CA ALA A 67 7.75 8.08 24.66
C ALA A 67 8.25 9.51 24.44
N GLN A 68 9.54 9.72 24.62
CA GLN A 68 10.22 10.94 24.22
C GLN A 68 10.79 10.74 22.81
N VAL A 69 10.42 11.61 21.88
CA VAL A 69 10.79 11.53 20.47
C VAL A 69 11.55 12.78 20.05
N LYS A 70 12.64 12.60 19.32
CA LYS A 70 13.35 13.65 18.60
C LYS A 70 12.89 13.64 17.16
N PHE A 71 12.04 14.59 16.77
CA PHE A 71 11.62 14.76 15.39
C PHE A 71 12.72 15.40 14.55
N ASP A 72 12.81 15.00 13.29
CA ASP A 72 13.92 15.40 12.40
C ASP A 72 13.93 16.91 12.15
N ASP A 73 12.76 17.51 11.99
CA ASP A 73 12.59 18.91 11.58
C ASP A 73 12.32 19.86 12.76
N LEU A 74 12.41 19.37 14.01
CA LEU A 74 12.12 20.14 15.21
C LEU A 74 13.33 20.15 16.15
N GLU A 75 13.60 21.29 16.78
CA GLU A 75 14.77 21.44 17.67
C GLU A 75 14.60 20.73 19.01
N HIS A 76 13.36 20.61 19.49
CA HIS A 76 13.08 20.06 20.82
C HIS A 76 12.68 18.58 20.80
N PHE A 77 12.72 17.97 21.97
CA PHE A 77 12.16 16.64 22.22
C PHE A 77 10.70 16.78 22.61
N TYR A 78 9.87 15.85 22.15
CA TYR A 78 8.43 15.82 22.43
C TYR A 78 8.09 14.57 23.20
N THR A 79 7.23 14.69 24.21
CA THR A 79 6.73 13.53 24.98
C THR A 79 5.30 13.25 24.53
N LEU A 80 5.07 12.07 23.98
CA LEU A 80 3.81 11.64 23.38
C LEU A 80 3.40 10.29 23.94
N ASP A 81 2.10 9.99 23.96
CA ASP A 81 1.64 8.63 24.24
C ASP A 81 2.01 7.70 23.08
N VAL A 82 2.49 6.49 23.39
CA VAL A 82 2.97 5.54 22.38
C VAL A 82 1.90 5.16 21.36
N GLN A 83 0.61 5.24 21.73
CA GLN A 83 -0.53 5.00 20.84
C GLN A 83 -0.63 6.02 19.69
N TYR A 84 -0.01 7.19 19.83
CA TYR A 84 0.05 8.22 18.79
C TYR A 84 1.31 8.11 17.92
N LEU A 85 2.07 7.02 18.07
CA LEU A 85 3.27 6.76 17.29
C LEU A 85 3.06 5.50 16.47
N SER A 86 3.51 5.55 15.22
CA SER A 86 3.55 4.39 14.34
C SER A 86 4.99 4.11 13.94
N LYS A 87 5.47 2.91 14.27
CA LYS A 87 6.82 2.43 13.95
C LYS A 87 7.01 2.24 12.45
N SER A 88 8.23 2.50 11.99
CA SER A 88 8.64 2.16 10.63
C SER A 88 8.72 0.65 10.41
N VAL A 89 8.42 0.21 9.19
CA VAL A 89 8.50 -1.19 8.73
C VAL A 89 9.13 -1.23 7.34
N SER A 90 9.62 -2.41 6.95
CA SER A 90 10.26 -2.61 5.65
C SER A 90 9.26 -2.59 4.49
N CYS A 91 8.05 -3.11 4.69
CA CYS A 91 7.02 -3.24 3.67
C CYS A 91 5.61 -3.13 4.26
N ALA A 92 4.64 -2.67 3.45
CA ALA A 92 3.20 -2.75 3.69
C ALA A 92 2.46 -2.80 2.35
N ASP A 93 1.32 -3.48 2.26
CA ASP A 93 0.49 -3.57 1.04
C ASP A 93 1.26 -3.91 -0.25
N ASN A 94 2.22 -4.84 -0.18
CA ASN A 94 3.12 -5.22 -1.28
C ASN A 94 4.06 -4.12 -1.81
N ILE A 95 4.17 -3.00 -1.10
CA ILE A 95 5.13 -1.92 -1.34
C ILE A 95 6.21 -1.99 -0.27
N CYS A 96 7.46 -1.87 -0.67
CA CYS A 96 8.63 -1.90 0.22
C CYS A 96 9.46 -0.63 0.13
N VAL A 97 10.24 -0.35 1.18
CA VAL A 97 11.27 0.71 1.14
C VAL A 97 12.24 0.43 0.00
N GLY A 98 12.54 1.46 -0.80
CA GLY A 98 13.37 1.36 -2.01
C GLY A 98 12.58 1.10 -3.29
N ASP A 99 11.30 0.72 -3.21
CA ASP A 99 10.48 0.50 -4.40
C ASP A 99 10.30 1.82 -5.17
N ARG A 100 10.41 1.70 -6.50
CA ARG A 100 9.95 2.72 -7.44
C ARG A 100 8.44 2.68 -7.50
N PHE A 101 7.79 3.84 -7.46
CA PHE A 101 6.33 3.92 -7.47
C PHE A 101 5.80 4.97 -8.43
N ILE A 102 4.52 4.82 -8.74
CA ILE A 102 3.64 5.87 -9.24
C ILE A 102 2.45 6.04 -8.30
N GLU A 103 2.00 7.28 -8.11
CA GLU A 103 0.75 7.53 -7.40
C GLU A 103 -0.43 7.02 -8.23
N SER A 104 -1.31 6.25 -7.60
CA SER A 104 -2.32 5.43 -8.28
C SER A 104 -3.54 6.22 -8.76
N TYR A 105 -3.62 7.52 -8.49
CA TYR A 105 -4.72 8.34 -8.99
C TYR A 105 -4.56 8.61 -10.48
N PHE A 106 -5.66 8.48 -11.24
CA PHE A 106 -5.70 8.84 -12.66
C PHE A 106 -5.50 10.34 -12.83
N CYS A 107 -4.26 10.80 -12.92
CA CYS A 107 -3.97 12.19 -13.27
C CYS A 107 -2.87 12.26 -14.34
N GLU A 108 -2.95 13.28 -15.20
CA GLU A 108 -1.93 13.55 -16.23
C GLU A 108 -0.55 13.88 -15.63
N ASN A 109 -0.51 14.17 -14.32
CA ASN A 109 0.68 14.53 -13.55
C ASN A 109 0.86 13.60 -12.34
N CYS A 110 0.74 12.28 -12.52
CA CYS A 110 1.00 11.33 -11.45
C CYS A 110 2.40 11.57 -10.87
N TYR A 111 2.50 11.64 -9.55
CA TYR A 111 3.81 11.70 -8.91
C TYR A 111 4.49 10.35 -9.02
N GLN A 112 5.77 10.38 -9.39
CA GLN A 112 6.65 9.22 -9.41
C GLN A 112 7.82 9.46 -8.47
N GLY A 113 8.36 8.37 -7.95
CA GLY A 113 9.46 8.47 -7.02
C GLY A 113 9.91 7.13 -6.47
N THR A 114 10.60 7.22 -5.34
CA THR A 114 11.08 6.07 -4.57
C THR A 114 10.53 6.13 -3.15
N VAL A 115 10.12 4.99 -2.62
CA VAL A 115 9.67 4.87 -1.23
C VAL A 115 10.86 4.93 -0.28
N GLY A 116 10.87 5.90 0.63
CA GLY A 116 11.97 6.11 1.58
C GLY A 116 11.74 5.49 2.96
N MET A 117 10.50 5.52 3.46
CA MET A 117 10.10 4.82 4.70
C MET A 117 8.64 4.40 4.60
N ILE A 118 8.28 3.33 5.30
CA ILE A 118 6.89 2.88 5.48
C ILE A 118 6.63 2.76 6.97
N PHE A 119 5.41 3.07 7.41
CA PHE A 119 5.00 3.01 8.80
C PHE A 119 3.82 2.05 8.97
N LYS A 120 3.71 1.41 10.15
CA LYS A 120 2.66 0.41 10.46
C LYS A 120 1.23 0.92 10.24
N ASN A 121 1.00 2.22 10.39
CA ASN A 121 -0.29 2.86 10.13
C ASN A 121 -0.62 3.08 8.63
N GLY A 122 0.16 2.50 7.72
CA GLY A 122 -0.08 2.58 6.28
C GLY A 122 0.33 3.92 5.67
N LEU A 123 1.07 4.77 6.38
CA LEU A 123 1.71 5.96 5.80
C LEU A 123 3.10 5.60 5.27
N SER A 124 3.55 6.36 4.28
CA SER A 124 4.91 6.26 3.74
C SER A 124 5.54 7.62 3.56
N ARG A 125 6.86 7.70 3.74
CA ARG A 125 7.68 8.83 3.33
C ARG A 125 8.23 8.52 1.94
N VAL A 126 7.99 9.38 0.97
CA VAL A 126 8.45 9.19 -0.41
C VAL A 126 9.35 10.34 -0.87
N ILE A 127 10.25 10.02 -1.82
CA ILE A 127 11.12 10.96 -2.51
C ILE A 127 10.64 11.03 -3.96
N LEU A 128 10.26 12.22 -4.44
CA LEU A 128 9.74 12.41 -5.80
C LEU A 128 10.87 12.76 -6.79
N ASP A 129 10.79 12.25 -8.01
CA ASP A 129 11.89 12.38 -9.00
C ASP A 129 12.25 13.84 -9.34
N ASN A 130 11.24 14.71 -9.38
CA ASN A 130 11.38 16.10 -9.82
C ASN A 130 11.21 17.11 -8.68
N ARG A 131 11.33 16.67 -7.41
CA ARG A 131 11.28 17.54 -6.24
C ARG A 131 12.32 17.11 -5.22
N ILE A 132 13.30 17.97 -4.99
CA ILE A 132 14.44 17.68 -4.10
C ILE A 132 14.08 18.05 -2.65
N ASP A 133 13.07 18.91 -2.49
CA ASP A 133 13.10 19.86 -1.40
C ASP A 133 12.41 19.33 -0.14
N HIS A 134 11.42 18.45 -0.26
CA HIS A 134 10.65 17.97 0.89
C HIS A 134 10.16 16.54 0.68
N PRO A 135 10.37 15.63 1.67
CA PRO A 135 9.73 14.33 1.63
C PRO A 135 8.21 14.48 1.72
N PHE A 136 7.49 13.69 0.93
CA PHE A 136 6.03 13.67 0.98
C PHE A 136 5.55 12.50 1.81
N ILE A 137 4.46 12.72 2.55
CA ILE A 137 3.77 11.63 3.25
C ILE A 137 2.57 11.21 2.40
N ILE A 138 2.59 9.97 1.92
CA ILE A 138 1.52 9.41 1.09
C ILE A 138 1.06 8.09 1.71
N PRO A 139 -0.25 7.84 1.82
CA PRO A 139 -0.76 6.51 2.15
C PRO A 139 -0.23 5.44 1.20
N VAL A 140 0.26 4.32 1.74
CA VAL A 140 0.85 3.21 0.96
C VAL A 140 -0.14 2.66 -0.06
N ASN A 141 -1.42 2.56 0.30
CA ASN A 141 -2.49 2.11 -0.59
C ASN A 141 -2.78 3.02 -1.80
N LYS A 142 -2.15 4.21 -1.86
CA LYS A 142 -2.19 5.10 -3.02
C LYS A 142 -0.98 4.92 -3.92
N LEU A 143 -0.03 4.05 -3.57
CA LEU A 143 1.17 3.80 -4.35
C LEU A 143 1.02 2.52 -5.17
N SER A 144 1.59 2.54 -6.36
CA SER A 144 1.73 1.35 -7.22
C SER A 144 3.18 1.18 -7.58
N LYS A 145 3.77 0.02 -7.24
CA LYS A 145 5.18 -0.25 -7.53
C LYS A 145 5.44 -0.54 -9.00
N GLU A 146 6.65 -0.19 -9.45
CA GLU A 146 7.22 -0.65 -10.71
C GLU A 146 7.36 -2.19 -10.69
N VAL A 147 6.98 -2.82 -11.79
CA VAL A 147 7.09 -4.26 -12.02
C VAL A 147 7.80 -4.50 -13.35
N SER A 148 8.36 -5.69 -13.54
CA SER A 148 9.03 -6.04 -14.80
C SER A 148 8.07 -6.09 -15.99
N CYS A 149 6.89 -6.66 -15.76
CA CYS A 149 5.81 -6.81 -16.73
C CYS A 149 4.44 -6.81 -16.05
N PHE A 150 3.39 -6.44 -16.79
CA PHE A 150 2.00 -6.53 -16.37
C PHE A 150 1.09 -6.79 -17.57
N ASP A 151 0.15 -7.73 -17.46
CA ASP A 151 -0.74 -8.17 -18.56
C ASP A 151 0.00 -8.42 -19.89
N GLY A 152 1.19 -9.01 -19.79
CA GLY A 152 2.05 -9.29 -20.93
C GLY A 152 2.89 -8.11 -21.42
N PHE A 153 2.61 -6.86 -21.05
CA PHE A 153 3.42 -5.69 -21.41
C PHE A 153 4.62 -5.54 -20.49
N CYS A 154 5.81 -5.47 -21.06
CA CYS A 154 7.08 -5.45 -20.34
C CYS A 154 7.88 -4.18 -20.64
N LYS A 155 8.79 -3.83 -19.73
CA LYS A 155 9.80 -2.79 -19.98
C LYS A 155 10.59 -3.09 -21.27
N LYS A 156 10.79 -2.06 -22.09
CA LYS A 156 11.40 -2.07 -23.43
C LYS A 156 10.55 -2.67 -24.55
N ASP A 157 9.32 -3.12 -24.28
CA ASP A 157 8.42 -3.54 -25.36
C ASP A 157 8.14 -2.37 -26.30
N SER A 158 8.16 -2.65 -27.60
CA SER A 158 7.63 -1.74 -28.62
C SER A 158 6.11 -1.83 -28.69
N VAL A 159 5.44 -0.69 -28.66
CA VAL A 159 3.99 -0.58 -28.62
C VAL A 159 3.47 0.48 -29.57
N MET A 160 2.22 0.33 -29.99
CA MET A 160 1.39 1.42 -30.52
C MET A 160 0.57 1.99 -29.37
N ALA A 161 0.75 3.27 -29.06
CA ALA A 161 0.04 3.97 -28.01
C ALA A 161 -1.12 4.79 -28.58
N GLU A 162 -2.33 4.62 -28.06
CA GLU A 162 -3.49 5.43 -28.42
C GLU A 162 -3.48 6.73 -27.60
N TYR A 163 -3.26 7.85 -28.26
CA TYR A 163 -3.16 9.17 -27.65
C TYR A 163 -3.97 10.20 -28.44
N PHE A 164 -5.01 10.76 -27.82
CA PHE A 164 -5.97 11.68 -28.45
C PHE A 164 -6.50 11.18 -29.81
N GLY A 165 -6.89 9.90 -29.88
CA GLY A 165 -7.45 9.27 -31.08
C GLY A 165 -6.43 8.94 -32.17
N ASN A 166 -5.15 9.17 -31.94
CA ASN A 166 -4.07 8.79 -32.85
C ASN A 166 -3.28 7.60 -32.28
N TYR A 167 -2.78 6.74 -33.16
CA TYR A 167 -1.88 5.65 -32.78
C TYR A 167 -0.43 6.05 -33.05
N ILE A 168 0.36 6.16 -31.99
CA ILE A 168 1.73 6.67 -32.05
C ILE A 168 2.68 5.54 -31.61
N PRO A 169 3.67 5.17 -32.43
CA PRO A 169 4.68 4.20 -32.03
C PRO A 169 5.43 4.69 -30.79
N GLY A 170 5.78 3.77 -29.89
CA GLY A 170 6.51 4.08 -28.67
C GLY A 170 7.21 2.87 -28.06
N THR A 171 7.96 3.12 -26.99
CA THR A 171 8.62 2.09 -26.18
C THR A 171 8.23 2.25 -24.72
N ILE A 172 7.92 1.13 -24.06
CA ILE A 172 7.62 1.13 -22.63
C ILE A 172 8.92 1.34 -21.84
N GLU A 173 8.97 2.38 -21.01
CA GLU A 173 10.10 2.65 -20.12
C GLU A 173 9.92 2.00 -18.75
N ARG A 174 8.69 1.97 -18.23
CA ARG A 174 8.34 1.39 -16.93
C ARG A 174 6.92 0.82 -16.96
N VAL A 175 6.67 -0.20 -16.15
CA VAL A 175 5.35 -0.83 -15.98
C VAL A 175 4.99 -0.81 -14.50
N PHE A 176 3.75 -0.51 -14.16
CA PHE A 176 3.29 -0.39 -12.79
C PHE A 176 2.15 -1.38 -12.49
N SER A 177 2.06 -1.78 -11.23
CA SER A 177 1.09 -2.77 -10.74
C SER A 177 -0.40 -2.34 -10.83
N ASN A 178 -0.68 -1.05 -11.07
CA ASN A 178 -2.03 -0.50 -11.32
C ASN A 178 -2.43 -0.46 -12.80
N ARG A 179 -1.88 -1.34 -13.64
CA ARG A 179 -2.18 -1.40 -15.08
C ARG A 179 -1.82 -0.11 -15.83
N GLN A 180 -0.84 0.64 -15.33
CA GLN A 180 -0.27 1.80 -16.01
C GLN A 180 1.15 1.48 -16.50
N ALA A 181 1.57 2.19 -17.54
CA ALA A 181 2.91 2.13 -18.06
C ALA A 181 3.39 3.54 -18.42
N GLU A 182 4.69 3.79 -18.24
CA GLU A 182 5.37 4.96 -18.75
C GLU A 182 5.91 4.66 -20.14
N VAL A 183 5.50 5.45 -21.13
CA VAL A 183 5.79 5.19 -22.54
C VAL A 183 6.49 6.41 -23.16
N MET A 184 7.64 6.16 -23.77
CA MET A 184 8.32 7.13 -24.63
C MET A 184 7.75 7.01 -26.05
N MET A 185 6.91 7.97 -26.44
CA MET A 185 6.28 8.01 -27.77
C MET A 185 7.19 8.70 -28.78
N GLN A 186 7.26 8.17 -29.99
CA GLN A 186 8.06 8.74 -31.08
C GLN A 186 7.58 10.15 -31.43
N GLY A 187 8.52 11.10 -31.51
CA GLY A 187 8.23 12.51 -31.79
C GLY A 187 7.85 13.36 -30.57
N TYR A 188 7.73 12.76 -29.38
CA TYR A 188 7.50 13.48 -28.13
C TYR A 188 8.81 13.68 -27.36
N LYS A 189 8.92 14.79 -26.61
CA LYS A 189 10.12 15.12 -25.83
C LYS A 189 10.19 14.43 -24.48
N ALA A 190 9.08 13.87 -24.00
CA ALA A 190 8.96 13.30 -22.67
C ALA A 190 7.98 12.13 -22.70
N SER A 191 8.21 11.18 -21.80
CA SER A 191 7.35 10.03 -21.59
C SER A 191 5.96 10.43 -21.09
N ARG A 192 5.02 9.50 -21.22
CA ARG A 192 3.64 9.65 -20.75
C ARG A 192 3.22 8.43 -19.96
N ILE A 193 2.51 8.67 -18.88
CA ILE A 193 1.84 7.61 -18.13
C ILE A 193 0.53 7.31 -18.83
N MET A 194 0.34 6.06 -19.22
CA MET A 194 -0.81 5.59 -19.97
C MET A 194 -1.36 4.32 -19.33
N ALA A 195 -2.68 4.13 -19.39
CA ALA A 195 -3.27 2.86 -19.05
C ALA A 195 -2.85 1.81 -20.09
N ILE A 196 -2.49 0.61 -19.65
CA ILE A 196 -2.05 -0.49 -20.52
C ILE A 196 -3.11 -0.83 -21.59
N LYS A 197 -4.40 -0.64 -21.28
CA LYS A 197 -5.50 -0.84 -22.24
C LYS A 197 -5.44 0.08 -23.48
N ASN A 198 -4.70 1.19 -23.40
CA ASN A 198 -4.48 2.12 -24.52
C ASN A 198 -3.20 1.77 -25.30
N LEU A 199 -2.59 0.62 -25.03
CA LEU A 199 -1.38 0.16 -25.69
C LEU A 199 -1.68 -1.13 -26.46
N SER A 200 -1.05 -1.29 -27.62
CA SER A 200 -1.05 -2.52 -28.39
C SER A 200 0.38 -2.95 -28.66
N LYS A 201 0.71 -4.23 -28.46
CA LYS A 201 2.04 -4.75 -28.78
C LYS A 201 2.28 -4.71 -30.29
N CYS A 202 3.48 -4.28 -30.68
CA CYS A 202 3.93 -4.50 -32.05
C CYS A 202 4.28 -5.98 -32.23
N SER A 203 3.85 -6.57 -33.34
CA SER A 203 4.30 -7.90 -33.76
C SER A 203 5.02 -7.81 -35.10
N ASP A 204 6.06 -8.63 -35.27
CA ASP A 204 6.82 -8.68 -36.53
C ASP A 204 5.97 -9.15 -37.72
N CYS A 205 4.92 -9.91 -37.45
CA CYS A 205 4.03 -10.50 -38.46
C CYS A 205 2.58 -10.26 -38.10
N TYR A 206 1.78 -9.74 -39.04
CA TYR A 206 0.33 -9.72 -38.90
C TYR A 206 -0.22 -11.11 -39.26
N GLN A 207 -0.76 -11.82 -38.27
CA GLN A 207 -1.51 -13.05 -38.51
C GLN A 207 -3.00 -12.69 -38.67
N ARG A 208 -3.53 -12.96 -39.87
CA ARG A 208 -4.96 -12.88 -40.17
C ARG A 208 -5.70 -14.08 -39.62
#